data_AF-A0A839AHW4-F1
#
_entry.id   AF-A0A839AHW4-F1
#
_cell.length_a   1.000
_cell.length_b   1.000
_cell.length_c   1.000
_cell.angle_alpha   90.00
_cell.angle_beta   90.00
_cell.angle_gamma   90.00
#
_symmetry.space_group_name_H-M   'P 1'
#
loop_
_entity.id
_entity.type
_entity.pdbx_description
1 polymer ?
#
loop_
_entity_poly.entity_id
_entity_poly.type
_entity_poly.pdbx_seq_one_letter_code
_entity_poly.pdbx_strand_id
1 'polypeptide(L)'
;MTGATEKHRALLERALAELRHTLRSDVECACELERDWANEIIPVPGTCDEMMADLCERQLNLVRDIQAEIGGFAEHPEPQWLDDLIDGRWSLT
;
A
#
# COMPACT_ATOMS: atom_id res chain seq x y z
N MET A 1 9.34 4.85 31.07
CA MET A 1 8.88 3.72 30.22
C MET A 1 8.36 4.16 28.84
N THR A 2 8.63 5.38 28.38
CA THR A 2 8.01 5.96 27.16
C THR A 2 8.90 5.92 25.91
N GLY A 3 10.22 6.01 26.06
CA GLY A 3 11.14 6.13 24.90
C GLY A 3 11.29 4.85 24.04
N ALA A 4 11.02 3.66 24.59
CA ALA A 4 11.05 2.42 23.81
C ALA A 4 9.85 2.34 22.85
N THR A 5 8.67 2.73 23.31
CA THR A 5 7.43 2.74 22.52
C THR A 5 7.51 3.78 21.40
N GLU A 6 8.05 4.97 21.67
CA GLU A 6 8.26 6.01 20.67
C GLU A 6 9.27 5.57 19.59
N LYS A 7 10.37 4.92 19.98
CA LYS A 7 11.33 4.34 19.04
C LYS A 7 10.71 3.22 18.18
N HIS A 8 9.91 2.34 18.78
CA HIS A 8 9.23 1.27 18.03
C HIS A 8 8.23 1.85 17.03
N ARG A 9 7.46 2.87 17.43
CA ARG A 9 6.57 3.59 16.52
C ARG A 9 7.32 4.20 15.34
N ALA A 10 8.43 4.90 15.59
CA ALA A 10 9.23 5.50 14.52
C ALA A 10 9.83 4.45 13.56
N LEU A 11 10.17 3.26 14.05
CA LEU A 11 10.60 2.14 13.20
C LEU A 11 9.46 1.62 12.33
N LEU A 12 8.26 1.47 12.91
CA LEU A 12 7.06 1.03 12.20
C LEU A 12 6.62 2.05 11.14
N GLU A 13 6.65 3.34 11.43
CA GLU A 13 6.35 4.42 10.47
C GLU A 13 7.29 4.39 9.26
N ARG A 14 8.59 4.16 9.50
CA ARG A 14 9.58 4.01 8.41
C ARG A 14 9.37 2.72 7.62
N ALA A 15 9.12 1.60 8.30
CA ALA A 15 8.84 0.33 7.64
C ALA A 15 7.58 0.41 6.78
N LEU A 16 6.54 1.09 7.28
CA LEU A 16 5.29 1.34 6.56
C LEU A 16 5.53 2.14 5.28
N ALA A 17 6.35 3.19 5.33
CA ALA A 17 6.68 3.98 4.15
C ALA A 17 7.37 3.14 3.06
N GLU A 18 8.37 2.34 3.44
CA GLU A 18 9.07 1.45 2.49
C GLU A 18 8.15 0.34 1.93
N LEU A 19 7.30 -0.24 2.78
CA LEU A 19 6.34 -1.26 2.36
C LEU A 19 5.29 -0.71 1.40
N ARG A 20 4.79 0.50 1.63
CA ARG A 20 3.86 1.17 0.71
C ARG A 20 4.51 1.43 -0.65
N HIS A 21 5.75 1.93 -0.65
CA HIS A 21 6.50 2.15 -1.89
C HIS A 21 6.73 0.85 -2.67
N THR A 22 7.04 -0.23 -1.96
CA THR A 22 7.23 -1.56 -2.55
C THR A 22 5.92 -2.08 -3.12
N LEU A 23 4.83 -2.03 -2.35
CA LEU A 23 3.49 -2.45 -2.79
C LEU A 23 3.05 -1.67 -4.02
N ARG A 24 3.27 -0.35 -4.04
CA ARG A 24 2.98 0.48 -5.22
C ARG A 24 3.72 -0.04 -6.46
N SER A 25 5.03 -0.23 -6.33
CA SER A 25 5.86 -0.68 -7.45
C SER A 25 5.44 -2.06 -7.96
N ASP A 26 5.15 -2.99 -7.03
CA ASP A 26 4.73 -4.34 -7.38
C ASP A 26 3.35 -4.33 -8.08
N VAL A 27 2.40 -3.51 -7.61
CA VAL A 27 1.09 -3.33 -8.27
C VAL A 27 1.24 -2.69 -9.66
N GLU A 28 2.07 -1.66 -9.81
CA GLU A 28 2.33 -1.02 -11.11
C GLU A 28 3.00 -1.99 -12.12
N CYS A 29 3.80 -2.94 -11.63
CA CYS A 29 4.42 -3.96 -12.48
C CYS A 29 3.53 -5.16 -12.78
N ALA A 30 2.56 -5.46 -11.91
CA ALA A 30 1.74 -6.66 -12.00
C ALA A 30 0.35 -6.43 -12.60
N CYS A 31 -0.18 -5.21 -12.57
CA CYS A 31 -1.50 -4.88 -13.14
C CYS A 31 -1.39 -4.29 -14.54
N GLU A 32 -2.48 -4.37 -15.31
CA GLU A 32 -2.66 -3.48 -16.45
C GLU A 32 -2.77 -2.04 -15.96
N LEU A 33 -2.28 -1.09 -16.78
CA LEU A 33 -2.28 0.33 -16.45
C LEU A 33 -3.13 1.10 -17.46
N GLU A 34 -3.95 2.03 -16.97
CA GLU A 34 -4.72 2.95 -17.78
C GLU A 34 -4.50 4.40 -17.36
N ARG A 35 -5.08 5.33 -18.13
CA ARG A 35 -5.11 6.75 -17.77
C ARG A 35 -6.48 7.12 -17.26
N ASP A 36 -6.53 7.73 -16.09
CA ASP A 36 -7.78 8.24 -15.52
C ASP A 36 -8.22 9.56 -16.18
N TRP A 37 -9.32 10.14 -15.67
CA TRP A 37 -9.86 11.42 -16.15
C TRP A 37 -8.94 12.63 -15.86
N ALA A 38 -8.03 12.50 -14.90
CA ALA A 38 -6.99 13.49 -14.58
C ALA A 38 -5.68 13.25 -15.36
N ASN A 39 -5.65 12.25 -16.27
CA ASN A 39 -4.49 11.83 -17.05
C ASN A 39 -3.35 11.22 -16.21
N GLU A 40 -3.66 10.75 -15.00
CA GLU A 40 -2.77 9.97 -14.14
C GLU A 40 -2.77 8.49 -14.55
N ILE A 41 -1.64 7.82 -14.37
CA ILE A 41 -1.52 6.38 -14.65
C ILE A 41 -2.01 5.63 -13.41
N ILE A 42 -3.03 4.79 -13.57
CA ILE A 42 -3.63 4.00 -12.50
C ILE A 42 -3.67 2.52 -12.87
N PRO A 43 -3.56 1.60 -11.89
CA PRO A 43 -3.78 0.18 -12.13
C PRO A 43 -5.26 -0.11 -12.40
N VAL A 44 -5.53 -1.00 -13.35
CA VAL A 44 -6.88 -1.49 -13.65
C VAL A 44 -7.27 -2.56 -12.62
N PRO A 45 -8.38 -2.39 -11.88
CA PRO A 45 -8.82 -3.38 -10.90
C PRO A 45 -9.01 -4.79 -11.47
N GLY A 46 -8.63 -5.81 -10.69
CA GLY A 46 -8.80 -7.22 -11.07
C GLY A 46 -7.88 -7.72 -12.19
N THR A 47 -6.86 -6.94 -12.57
CA THR A 47 -5.92 -7.31 -13.65
C THR A 47 -4.53 -7.69 -13.15
N CYS A 48 -4.35 -7.81 -11.83
CA CYS A 48 -3.06 -8.21 -11.28
C CYS A 48 -2.73 -9.64 -11.72
N ASP A 49 -1.52 -9.85 -12.22
CA ASP A 49 -0.99 -11.18 -12.53
C ASP A 49 -1.16 -12.12 -11.32
N GLU A 50 -1.72 -13.31 -11.55
CA GLU A 50 -2.10 -14.25 -10.49
C GLU A 50 -0.93 -14.63 -9.58
N MET A 51 0.30 -14.73 -10.11
CA MET A 51 1.47 -15.06 -9.29
C MET A 51 1.91 -13.89 -8.42
N MET A 52 1.70 -12.66 -8.87
CA MET A 52 2.03 -11.44 -8.14
C MET A 52 0.92 -11.02 -7.18
N ALA A 53 -0.34 -11.36 -7.45
CA ALA A 53 -1.48 -11.05 -6.60
C ALA A 53 -1.26 -11.53 -5.15
N ASP A 54 -0.82 -12.78 -4.95
CA ASP A 54 -0.51 -13.34 -3.63
C ASP A 54 0.56 -12.53 -2.87
N LEU A 55 1.58 -12.03 -3.59
CA LEU A 55 2.64 -11.21 -2.99
C LEU A 55 2.09 -9.84 -2.57
N CYS A 56 1.38 -9.17 -3.48
CA CYS A 56 0.76 -7.87 -3.24
C CYS A 56 -0.26 -7.94 -2.11
N GLU A 57 -1.06 -9.01 -2.02
CA GLU A 57 -2.02 -9.23 -0.92
C GLU A 57 -1.31 -9.37 0.44
N ARG A 58 -0.19 -10.10 0.49
CA ARG A 58 0.60 -10.22 1.73
C ARG A 58 1.18 -8.89 2.18
N GLN A 59 1.68 -8.09 1.24
CA GLN A 59 2.19 -6.74 1.53
C GLN A 59 1.06 -5.81 1.98
N LEU A 60 -0.08 -5.82 1.29
CA LEU A 60 -1.28 -5.06 1.62
C LEU A 60 -1.77 -5.36 3.04
N ASN A 61 -1.81 -6.63 3.43
CA ASN A 61 -2.20 -7.02 4.79
C ASN A 61 -1.19 -6.53 5.83
N LEU A 62 0.12 -6.64 5.56
CA LEU A 62 1.14 -6.12 6.46
C LEU A 62 1.07 -4.59 6.63
N VAL A 63 0.78 -3.86 5.55
CA VAL A 63 0.53 -2.41 5.59
C VAL A 63 -0.62 -2.08 6.53
N ARG A 64 -1.76 -2.79 6.40
CA ARG A 64 -2.94 -2.62 7.25
C ARG A 64 -2.64 -2.93 8.72
N ASP A 65 -1.92 -4.02 8.99
CA ASP A 65 -1.52 -4.42 10.34
C ASP A 65 -0.66 -3.35 11.02
N ILE A 66 0.33 -2.80 10.30
CA ILE A 66 1.20 -1.75 10.83
C ILE A 66 0.42 -0.47 11.08
N GLN A 67 -0.47 -0.06 10.16
CA GLN A 67 -1.32 1.12 10.34
C GLN A 67 -2.23 1.01 11.57
N ALA A 68 -2.80 -0.18 11.80
CA ALA A 68 -3.60 -0.45 12.99
C ALA A 68 -2.77 -0.34 14.29
N GLU A 69 -1.52 -0.83 14.28
CA GLU A 69 -0.63 -0.78 15.44
C GLU A 69 -0.19 0.65 15.79
N ILE A 70 0.14 1.48 14.80
CA ILE A 70 0.60 2.87 15.02
C ILE A 70 -0.54 3.88 15.19
N GLY A 71 -1.79 3.43 15.03
CA GLY A 71 -2.99 4.22 15.30
C GLY A 71 -3.37 5.22 14.21
N GLY A 72 -3.02 4.97 12.95
CA GLY A 72 -3.60 5.75 11.86
C GLY A 72 -2.87 5.72 10.53
N PHE A 73 -3.54 6.35 9.58
CA PHE A 73 -3.07 6.66 8.23
C PHE A 73 -2.06 7.80 8.35
N ALA A 74 -0.77 7.50 8.20
CA ALA A 74 0.17 8.57 7.90
C ALA A 74 -0.18 9.10 6.50
N GLU A 75 -0.22 10.42 6.32
CA GLU A 75 -0.23 10.99 4.97
C GLU A 75 1.05 10.54 4.27
N HIS A 76 0.90 9.85 3.15
CA HIS A 76 2.01 9.38 2.35
C HIS A 76 2.00 10.11 1.00
N PRO A 77 3.16 10.41 0.40
CA PRO A 77 3.24 11.05 -0.92
C PRO A 77 2.88 10.09 -2.08
N GLU A 78 2.21 8.99 -1.77
CA GLU A 78 1.84 7.93 -2.70
C GLU A 78 0.57 8.30 -3.47
N PRO A 79 0.32 7.72 -4.66
CA PRO A 79 -0.90 7.97 -5.42
C PRO A 79 -2.17 7.56 -4.66
N GLN A 80 -3.28 8.29 -4.91
CA GLN A 80 -4.58 8.05 -4.26
C GLN A 80 -5.10 6.61 -4.46
N TRP A 81 -4.83 6.00 -5.63
CA TRP A 81 -5.28 4.64 -5.90
C TRP A 81 -4.70 3.60 -4.92
N LEU A 82 -3.52 3.87 -4.33
CA LEU A 82 -2.92 2.97 -3.35
C LEU A 82 -3.68 3.04 -2.03
N ASP A 83 -4.10 4.23 -1.60
CA ASP A 83 -4.95 4.37 -0.44
C ASP A 83 -6.32 3.72 -0.68
N ASP A 84 -6.85 3.82 -1.91
CA ASP A 84 -8.06 3.12 -2.31
C ASP A 84 -7.91 1.60 -2.20
N LEU A 85 -6.76 1.04 -2.57
CA LEU A 85 -6.46 -0.39 -2.42
C LEU A 85 -6.36 -0.78 -0.94
N ILE A 86 -5.62 0.02 -0.16
CA ILE A 86 -5.43 -0.18 1.29
C ILE A 86 -6.77 -0.14 2.03
N ASP A 87 -7.65 0.79 1.67
CA ASP A 87 -8.99 0.92 2.25
C ASP A 87 -9.99 -0.13 1.72
N GLY A 88 -9.59 -0.94 0.74
CA GLY A 88 -10.43 -1.98 0.16
C GLY A 88 -11.54 -1.45 -0.76
N ARG A 89 -11.33 -0.26 -1.36
CA ARG A 89 -12.23 0.32 -2.38
C ARG A 89 -12.11 -0.39 -3.73
N TRP A 90 -11.05 -1.16 -3.96
CA TRP A 90 -10.88 -2.06 -5.10
C TRP A 90 -9.97 -3.25 -4.73
N SER A 91 -9.87 -4.26 -5.61
CA SER A 91 -9.14 -5.51 -5.39
C SER A 91 -8.14 -5.84 -6.52
N LEU A 92 -7.10 -6.59 -6.16
CA LEU A 92 -6.07 -7.07 -7.07
C LEU A 92 -6.61 -8.13 -8.06
N THR A 93 -7.56 -8.94 -7.58
CA THR A 93 -8.28 -9.99 -8.33
C THR A 93 -9.79 -9.83 -8.23
#